data_AF-A0A3M2W550-F1
#
_entry.id   AF-A0A3M2W550-F1
#
_cell.length_a   1.000
_cell.length_b   1.000
_cell.length_c   1.000
_cell.angle_alpha   90.00
_cell.angle_beta   90.00
_cell.angle_gamma   90.00
#
_symmetry.space_group_name_H-M   'P 1'
#
loop_
_entity.id
_entity.type
_entity.pdbx_description
1 polymer ?
#
loop_
_entity_poly.entity_id
_entity_poly.type
_entity_poly.pdbx_seq_one_letter_code
_entity_poly.pdbx_strand_id
1 'polypeptide(L)' 'MIDILQGEDMGSPSRLRAEIPEQIGSSIRVSGMARKL' A
#
# COMPACT_ATOMS: atom_id res chain seq x y z
N MET A 1 -6.25 -6.23 -7.03
CA MET A 1 -6.00 -4.99 -6.25
C MET A 1 -6.22 -5.32 -4.79
N ILE A 2 -5.33 -4.85 -3.91
CA ILE A 2 -5.38 -5.14 -2.47
C ILE A 2 -5.24 -3.82 -1.72
N ASP A 3 -6.09 -3.61 -0.73
CA ASP A 3 -5.96 -2.54 0.24
C ASP A 3 -5.29 -3.08 1.51
N ILE A 4 -4.27 -2.37 1.99
CA ILE A 4 -3.48 -2.76 3.16
C ILE A 4 -3.69 -1.71 4.24
N LEU A 5 -4.14 -2.16 5.41
CA LEU A 5 -4.18 -1.38 6.64
C LEU A 5 -3.09 -1.91 7.58
N GLN A 6 -2.28 -1.00 8.13
CA GLN A 6 -1.18 -1.36 9.02
C GLN A 6 -0.86 -0.27 10.04
N GLY A 7 -0.13 -0.64 11.09
CA GLY A 7 0.36 0.28 12.12
C GLY A 7 -0.72 0.80 13.08
N GLU A 8 -1.90 0.19 13.10
CA GLU A 8 -2.99 0.52 14.02
C GLU A 8 -2.60 0.24 15.47
N ASP A 9 -1.95 -0.89 15.70
CA ASP A 9 -1.41 -1.32 17.00
C ASP A 9 -0.28 -0.43 17.51
N MET A 10 0.47 0.20 16.60
CA MET A 10 1.55 1.15 16.91
C MET A 10 1.06 2.61 17.03
N GLY A 11 -0.25 2.88 16.89
CA GLY A 11 -0.81 4.24 16.92
C GLY A 11 -0.44 5.11 15.71
N SER A 12 0.05 4.50 14.63
CA SER A 12 0.47 5.17 13.40
C SER A 12 -0.18 4.50 12.17
N PRO A 13 -1.52 4.60 12.04
CA PRO A 13 -2.24 3.92 10.98
C PRO A 13 -1.83 4.43 9.60
N SER A 14 -1.56 3.51 8.69
CA SER A 14 -1.25 3.79 7.29
C SER A 14 -2.11 2.92 6.38
N ARG A 15 -2.56 3.51 5.26
CA ARG A 15 -3.32 2.82 4.23
C ARG A 15 -2.54 2.81 2.93
N LEU A 16 -2.31 1.64 2.38
CA LEU A 16 -1.65 1.45 1.08
C LEU A 16 -2.58 0.74 0.11
N ARG A 17 -2.42 1.06 -1.17
CA ARG A 17 -3.06 0.34 -2.27
C ARG A 17 -2.00 -0.34 -3.10
N ALA A 18 -2.12 -1.65 -3.25
CA ALA A 18 -1.23 -2.49 -4.03
C ALA A 18 -1.95 -3.10 -5.25
N GLU A 19 -1.30 -3.05 -6.40
CA GLU A 19 -1.74 -3.70 -7.63
C GLU A 19 -0.69 -4.70 -8.06
N ILE A 20 -1.09 -5.97 -8.10
CA ILE A 20 -0.26 -7.09 -8.57
C ILE A 20 -0.91 -7.58 -9.87
N PRO A 21 -0.31 -7.30 -11.04
CA PRO A 21 -0.79 -7.83 -12.31
C PRO A 21 -0.57 -9.35 -12.40
N GLU A 22 -1.43 -10.05 -13.15
CA GLU A 22 -1.30 -11.50 -13.37
C GLU A 22 -0.09 -11.87 -14.24
N GLN A 23 0.38 -10.92 -15.08
CA GLN A 23 1.52 -11.15 -15.98
C GLN A 23 2.83 -11.25 -15.19
N ILE A 24 3.45 -12.43 -15.26
CA ILE A 24 4.75 -12.72 -14.64
C ILE A 24 5.83 -11.76 -15.14
N GLY A 25 6.68 -11.31 -14.22
CA GLY A 25 7.76 -10.34 -14.52
C GLY A 25 7.30 -8.89 -14.54
N SER A 26 6.00 -8.63 -14.37
CA SER A 26 5.49 -7.26 -14.27
C SER A 26 5.83 -6.62 -12.93
N SER A 27 5.95 -5.29 -12.93
CA SER A 27 6.10 -4.52 -11.70
C SER A 27 4.83 -4.56 -10.85
N ILE A 28 5.02 -4.63 -9.53
CA ILE A 28 3.97 -4.39 -8.54
C ILE A 28 3.89 -2.88 -8.30
N ARG A 29 2.70 -2.30 -8.42
CA ARG A 29 2.48 -0.87 -8.13
C ARG A 29 1.97 -0.72 -6.71
N VAL A 30 2.64 0.12 -5.92
CA VAL A 30 2.22 0.45 -4.56
C VAL A 30 2.08 1.96 -4.45
N SER A 31 0.96 2.40 -3.87
CA SER A 31 0.66 3.81 -3.67
C SER A 31 0.07 4.06 -2.29
N GLY A 32 0.24 5.28 -1.79
CA GLY A 32 -0.28 5.72 -0.50
C GLY A 32 -0.25 7.25 -0.43
N MET A 33 -1.00 7.80 0.52
CA MET A 33 -1.02 9.24 0.76
C MET A 33 0.12 9.63 1.69
N ALA A 34 0.90 10.63 1.30
CA ALA A 34 1.87 11.27 2.16
C ALA A 34 1.29 12.59 2.69
N ARG A 35 1.64 12.94 3.92
CA ARG A 35 1.33 14.23 4.53
C ARG A 35 2.63 14.96 4.82
N LYS A 36 2.71 16.23 4.43
CA LYS A 36 3.86 17.07 4.72
C LYS A 36 3.82 17.46 6.20
N LEU A 37 4.97 17.37 6.87
CA LEU A 37 5.16 17.86 8.23
C LEU A 37 5.34 19.38 8.23
#